data_AF-A0A922LER6-F1
#
_entry.id   AF-A0A922LER6-F1
#
_cell.length_a   1.000
_cell.length_b   1.000
_cell.length_c   1.000
_cell.angle_alpha   90.00
_cell.angle_beta   90.00
_cell.angle_gamma   90.00
#
_symmetry.space_group_name_H-M   'P 1'
#
loop_
_entity.id
_entity.type
_entity.pdbx_description
1 polymer ?
#
loop_
_entity_poly.entity_id
_entity_poly.type
_entity_poly.pdbx_seq_one_letter_code
_entity_poly.pdbx_strand_id
1 'polypeptide(L)'
;MEYILPVKRAKFSKVHASTTSGYSSNSIGIDASSLITLKHFFEPSMNLVYKKLHEITKEAQNKYRQSNDDMLAWRFSPESTIGKSLMSRIRQLLNANEELGRVNQTDRVARLESEAELQTTCMKEFIKTNEDIEGVLEEAYTDLEGLQSSLLILQQQINQTESVVETLQNELESRQPGIVAELMTAMLSKLGSETETEVGNDDVDNDNCKSTPDIHNNQSEQDDMQSNTDNVKLNETCKEEK
;
A
#
# COMPACT_ATOMS: atom_id res chain seq x y z
N MET A 1 -13.70 -40.10 -14.31
CA MET A 1 -14.36 -40.72 -15.47
C MET A 1 -13.27 -41.14 -16.45
N GLU A 2 -13.03 -42.43 -16.55
CA GLU A 2 -12.12 -43.00 -17.53
C GLU A 2 -12.81 -43.08 -18.89
N TYR A 3 -12.16 -42.56 -19.93
CA TYR A 3 -12.50 -42.87 -21.31
C TYR A 3 -11.24 -43.40 -21.99
N ILE A 4 -11.05 -44.72 -21.90
CA ILE A 4 -10.05 -45.46 -22.68
C ILE A 4 -10.65 -45.68 -24.07
N LEU A 5 -10.12 -44.98 -25.08
CA LEU A 5 -10.48 -45.26 -26.47
C LEU A 5 -9.71 -46.48 -27.00
N PRO A 6 -10.37 -47.42 -27.71
CA PRO A 6 -9.74 -48.63 -28.20
C PRO A 6 -8.86 -48.37 -29.44
N VAL A 7 -7.59 -48.72 -29.36
CA VAL A 7 -6.67 -48.77 -30.51
C VAL A 7 -7.10 -49.92 -31.42
N LYS A 8 -7.61 -49.60 -32.61
CA LYS A 8 -7.84 -50.58 -33.68
C LYS A 8 -6.49 -51.11 -34.15
N ARG A 9 -6.09 -52.30 -33.69
CA ARG A 9 -5.02 -53.10 -34.31
C ARG A 9 -5.41 -53.37 -35.77
N ALA A 10 -4.62 -52.83 -36.71
CA ALA A 10 -4.67 -53.27 -38.10
C ALA A 10 -4.32 -54.76 -38.14
N LYS A 11 -5.21 -55.58 -38.71
CA LYS A 11 -4.97 -57.00 -38.94
C LYS A 11 -3.89 -57.12 -40.00
N PHE A 12 -2.70 -57.60 -39.62
CA PHE A 12 -1.72 -58.07 -40.59
C PHE A 12 -2.36 -59.21 -41.39
N SER A 13 -2.50 -58.97 -42.70
CA SER A 13 -2.93 -59.97 -43.65
C SER A 13 -1.92 -61.12 -43.63
N LYS A 14 -2.38 -62.29 -43.20
CA LYS A 14 -1.63 -63.54 -43.24
C LYS A 14 -1.55 -63.96 -44.70
N VAL A 15 -0.47 -63.58 -45.38
CA VAL A 15 -0.18 -64.11 -46.72
C VAL A 15 0.17 -65.59 -46.54
N HIS A 16 -0.77 -66.44 -46.95
CA HIS A 16 -0.56 -67.87 -47.09
C HIS A 16 0.57 -68.08 -48.11
N ALA A 17 1.67 -68.65 -47.66
CA ALA A 17 2.67 -69.24 -48.53
C ALA A 17 2.05 -70.50 -49.16
N SER A 18 1.43 -70.32 -50.33
CA SER A 18 1.05 -71.43 -51.19
C SER A 18 2.32 -71.96 -51.85
N THR A 19 2.82 -73.09 -51.35
CA THR A 19 3.80 -73.93 -52.03
C THR A 19 3.16 -74.45 -53.32
N THR A 20 3.36 -73.75 -54.44
CA THR A 20 3.20 -74.32 -55.77
C THR A 20 4.57 -74.52 -56.38
N SER A 21 5.13 -75.69 -56.10
CA SER A 21 6.21 -76.30 -56.87
C SER A 21 5.73 -76.42 -58.32
N GLY A 22 6.21 -75.52 -59.17
CA GLY A 22 6.03 -75.53 -60.61
C GLY A 22 7.32 -75.05 -61.24
N TYR A 23 8.33 -75.92 -61.29
CA TYR A 23 9.54 -75.70 -62.06
C TYR A 23 9.15 -75.75 -63.55
N SER A 24 8.81 -74.59 -64.12
CA SER A 24 8.84 -74.41 -65.56
C SER A 24 10.29 -74.13 -65.94
N SER A 25 11.01 -75.18 -66.29
CA SER A 25 12.33 -75.08 -66.91
C SER A 25 12.14 -74.63 -68.36
N ASN A 26 11.87 -73.34 -68.56
CA ASN A 26 12.16 -72.70 -69.83
C ASN A 26 13.64 -72.31 -69.77
N SER A 27 14.51 -73.22 -70.21
CA SER A 27 15.90 -72.89 -70.49
C SER A 27 15.93 -71.91 -71.66
N ILE A 28 15.83 -70.61 -71.35
CA ILE A 28 16.30 -69.57 -72.26
C ILE A 28 17.80 -69.81 -72.35
N GLY A 29 18.24 -70.35 -73.49
CA GLY A 29 19.66 -70.50 -73.81
C GLY A 29 20.28 -69.11 -73.89
N ILE A 30 20.75 -68.61 -72.74
CA ILE A 30 21.58 -67.43 -72.65
C ILE A 30 23.01 -67.90 -72.83
N ASP A 31 23.70 -67.41 -73.86
CA ASP A 31 25.11 -67.69 -74.04
C ASP A 31 25.93 -67.19 -72.82
N ALA A 32 27.07 -67.83 -72.56
CA ALA A 32 27.91 -67.49 -71.41
C ALA A 32 28.32 -66.00 -71.43
N SER A 33 28.46 -65.41 -72.62
CA SER A 33 28.76 -63.99 -72.84
C SER A 33 27.64 -63.06 -72.36
N SER A 34 26.37 -63.38 -72.61
CA SER A 34 25.23 -62.60 -72.11
C SER A 34 25.06 -62.75 -70.60
N LEU A 35 25.34 -63.93 -70.03
CA LEU A 35 25.30 -64.13 -68.57
C LEU A 35 26.41 -63.35 -67.85
N ILE A 36 27.62 -63.31 -68.43
CA ILE A 36 28.74 -62.49 -67.93
C ILE A 36 28.40 -60.99 -68.04
N THR A 37 27.81 -60.56 -69.16
CA THR A 37 27.39 -59.17 -69.38
C THR A 37 26.28 -58.76 -68.41
N LEU A 38 25.25 -59.59 -68.27
CA LEU A 38 24.16 -59.36 -67.32
C LEU A 38 24.70 -59.31 -65.90
N LYS A 39 25.61 -60.21 -65.50
CA LYS A 39 26.28 -60.14 -64.19
C LYS A 39 27.08 -58.83 -64.02
N HIS A 40 27.86 -58.42 -65.02
CA HIS A 40 28.68 -57.20 -64.96
C HIS A 40 27.88 -55.90 -64.92
N PHE A 41 26.70 -55.84 -65.52
CA PHE A 41 25.84 -54.64 -65.46
C PHE A 41 24.82 -54.70 -64.31
N PHE A 42 24.30 -55.88 -64.01
CA PHE A 42 23.25 -56.06 -63.01
C PHE A 42 23.79 -56.08 -61.59
N GLU A 43 24.97 -56.64 -61.34
CA GLU A 43 25.57 -56.63 -59.99
C GLU A 43 25.89 -55.20 -59.53
N PRO A 44 26.54 -54.31 -60.32
CA PRO A 44 26.75 -52.93 -59.91
C PRO A 44 25.45 -52.12 -59.80
N SER A 45 24.48 -52.36 -60.68
CA SER A 45 23.17 -51.68 -60.65
C SER A 45 22.36 -52.09 -59.42
N MET A 46 22.34 -53.39 -59.08
CA MET A 46 21.70 -53.91 -57.88
C MET A 46 22.39 -53.37 -56.62
N ASN A 47 23.72 -53.32 -56.59
CA ASN A 47 24.48 -52.76 -55.48
C ASN A 47 24.19 -51.26 -55.29
N LEU A 48 24.05 -50.50 -56.39
CA LEU A 48 23.66 -49.09 -56.32
C LEU A 48 22.26 -48.91 -55.72
N VAL A 49 21.27 -49.69 -56.19
CA VAL A 49 19.91 -49.67 -55.66
C VAL A 49 19.89 -50.06 -54.19
N TYR A 50 20.63 -51.11 -53.81
CA TYR A 50 20.74 -51.57 -52.42
C TYR A 50 21.36 -50.49 -51.52
N LYS A 51 22.46 -49.85 -51.95
CA LYS A 51 23.08 -48.75 -51.20
C LYS A 51 22.12 -47.58 -51.03
N LYS A 52 21.39 -47.19 -52.09
CA LYS A 52 20.40 -46.11 -52.03
C LYS A 52 19.23 -46.45 -51.11
N LEU A 53 18.70 -47.67 -51.18
CA LEU A 53 17.67 -48.16 -50.26
C LEU A 53 18.16 -48.15 -48.82
N HIS A 54 19.39 -48.62 -48.58
CA HIS A 54 19.98 -48.62 -47.25
C HIS A 54 20.19 -47.21 -46.70
N GLU A 55 20.68 -46.29 -47.54
CA GLU A 55 20.83 -44.87 -47.22
C GLU A 55 19.48 -44.24 -46.85
N ILE A 56 18.45 -44.42 -47.69
CA ILE A 56 17.10 -43.91 -47.43
C ILE A 56 16.50 -44.54 -46.17
N THR A 57 16.72 -45.84 -45.94
CA THR A 57 16.24 -46.54 -44.74
C THR A 57 16.90 -45.97 -43.49
N LYS A 58 18.22 -45.76 -43.53
CA LYS A 58 18.98 -45.18 -42.42
C LYS A 58 18.56 -43.74 -42.15
N GLU A 59 18.34 -42.95 -43.20
CA GLU A 59 17.85 -41.57 -43.08
C GLU A 59 16.44 -41.54 -42.48
N ALA A 60 15.52 -42.39 -42.95
CA ALA A 60 14.18 -42.51 -42.39
C ALA A 60 14.19 -42.96 -40.93
N GLN A 61 15.05 -43.94 -40.58
CA GLN A 61 15.23 -44.40 -39.21
C GLN A 61 15.77 -43.28 -38.29
N ASN A 62 16.73 -42.49 -38.77
CA ASN A 62 17.24 -41.34 -38.02
C ASN A 62 16.19 -40.25 -37.85
N LYS A 63 15.40 -39.93 -38.89
CA LYS A 63 14.29 -38.97 -38.80
C LYS A 63 13.22 -39.45 -37.83
N TYR A 64 12.89 -40.73 -37.85
CA TYR A 64 11.95 -41.33 -36.90
C TYR A 64 12.48 -41.23 -35.46
N ARG A 65 13.75 -41.59 -35.23
CA ARG A 65 14.38 -41.43 -33.91
C ARG A 65 14.35 -39.98 -33.45
N GLN A 66 14.75 -39.04 -34.29
CA GLN A 66 14.75 -37.62 -33.94
C GLN A 66 13.34 -37.12 -33.61
N SER A 67 12.35 -37.44 -34.44
CA SER A 67 10.96 -37.05 -34.18
C SER A 67 10.39 -37.70 -32.93
N ASN A 68 10.78 -38.95 -32.63
CA ASN A 68 10.42 -39.62 -31.39
C ASN A 68 11.09 -38.95 -30.17
N ASP A 69 12.37 -38.61 -30.27
CA ASP A 69 13.13 -37.95 -29.21
C ASP A 69 12.58 -36.53 -28.96
N ASP A 70 12.18 -35.80 -30.01
CA ASP A 70 11.48 -34.52 -29.90
C ASP A 70 10.11 -34.69 -29.22
N MET A 71 9.30 -35.66 -29.66
CA MET A 71 8.01 -35.98 -29.01
C MET A 71 8.18 -36.34 -27.53
N LEU A 72 9.27 -37.03 -27.17
CA LEU A 72 9.60 -37.37 -25.79
C LEU A 72 10.12 -36.17 -25.00
N ALA A 73 10.88 -35.25 -25.62
CA ALA A 73 11.34 -34.03 -24.99
C ALA A 73 10.17 -33.11 -24.62
N TRP A 74 9.08 -33.13 -25.39
CA TRP A 74 7.86 -32.36 -25.15
C TRP A 74 6.90 -33.02 -24.15
N ARG A 75 7.14 -34.29 -23.81
CA ARG A 75 6.44 -34.99 -22.74
C ARG A 75 7.19 -34.74 -21.42
N PHE A 76 6.47 -34.33 -20.39
CA PHE A 76 6.96 -34.32 -19.00
C PHE A 76 7.07 -35.74 -18.41
N SER A 77 7.69 -36.65 -19.16
CA SER A 77 7.95 -38.01 -18.70
C SER A 77 9.17 -38.03 -17.78
N PRO A 78 9.19 -38.84 -16.72
CA PRO A 78 10.28 -38.91 -15.75
C PRO A 78 11.61 -39.45 -16.32
N GLU A 79 11.69 -39.75 -17.62
CA GLU A 79 12.92 -40.13 -18.31
C GLU A 79 13.52 -38.98 -19.13
N SER A 80 12.73 -37.96 -19.47
CA SER A 80 13.18 -36.82 -20.27
C SER A 80 14.07 -35.89 -19.44
N THR A 81 15.32 -35.68 -19.87
CA THR A 81 16.28 -34.77 -19.22
C THR A 81 15.81 -33.31 -19.28
N ILE A 82 15.28 -32.88 -20.44
CA ILE A 82 14.64 -31.55 -20.62
C ILE A 82 13.43 -31.41 -19.68
N GLY A 83 12.56 -32.42 -19.62
CA GLY A 83 11.36 -32.39 -18.79
C GLY A 83 11.68 -32.30 -17.29
N LYS A 84 12.71 -33.03 -16.84
CA LYS A 84 13.23 -32.94 -15.46
C LYS A 84 13.73 -31.54 -15.12
N SER A 85 14.55 -30.96 -16.01
CA SER A 85 15.08 -29.60 -15.82
C SER A 85 13.96 -28.57 -15.75
N LEU A 86 12.99 -28.64 -16.67
CA LEU A 86 11.85 -27.72 -16.68
C LEU A 86 10.98 -27.87 -15.42
N MET A 87 10.69 -29.11 -14.99
CA MET A 87 9.93 -29.34 -13.76
C MET A 87 10.68 -28.88 -12.50
N SER A 88 12.01 -29.04 -12.46
CA SER A 88 12.83 -28.47 -11.38
C SER A 88 12.69 -26.95 -11.35
N ARG A 89 12.77 -26.28 -12.50
CA ARG A 89 12.59 -24.84 -12.59
C ARG A 89 11.18 -24.38 -12.22
N ILE A 90 10.14 -25.12 -12.63
CA ILE A 90 8.75 -24.85 -12.24
C ILE A 90 8.59 -24.95 -10.72
N ARG A 91 9.15 -25.98 -10.08
CA ARG A 91 9.12 -26.13 -8.62
C ARG A 91 9.86 -25.00 -7.91
N GLN A 92 11.02 -24.58 -8.43
CA GLN A 92 11.75 -23.43 -7.91
C GLN A 92 10.92 -22.14 -8.01
N LEU A 93 10.28 -21.89 -9.16
CA LEU A 93 9.44 -20.70 -9.35
C LEU A 93 8.20 -20.72 -8.45
N LEU A 94 7.58 -21.89 -8.25
CA LEU A 94 6.46 -22.04 -7.32
C LEU A 94 6.88 -21.71 -5.88
N ASN A 95 8.02 -22.26 -5.44
CA ASN A 95 8.57 -21.97 -4.11
C ASN A 95 8.93 -20.49 -3.95
N ALA A 96 9.56 -19.89 -4.96
CA ALA A 96 9.89 -18.47 -4.94
C ALA A 96 8.62 -17.60 -4.91
N ASN A 97 7.56 -17.96 -5.63
CA ASN A 97 6.29 -17.23 -5.60
C ASN A 97 5.59 -17.36 -4.24
N GLU A 98 5.62 -18.54 -3.64
CA GLU A 98 5.10 -18.75 -2.28
C GLU A 98 5.84 -17.88 -1.26
N GLU A 99 7.17 -17.86 -1.34
CA GLU A 99 8.01 -17.05 -0.46
C GLU A 99 7.80 -15.55 -0.67
N LEU A 100 7.69 -15.09 -1.93
CA LEU A 100 7.33 -13.70 -2.24
C LEU A 100 5.96 -13.33 -1.65
N GLY A 101 4.98 -14.24 -1.72
CA GLY A 101 3.67 -14.05 -1.08
C GLY A 101 3.78 -13.92 0.43
N ARG A 102 4.61 -14.76 1.06
CA ARG A 102 4.89 -14.70 2.51
C ARG A 102 5.55 -13.37 2.89
N VAL A 103 6.60 -12.98 2.19
CA VAL A 103 7.34 -11.74 2.44
C VAL A 103 6.44 -10.51 2.24
N ASN A 104 5.64 -10.46 1.17
CA ASN A 104 4.72 -9.34 0.93
C ASN A 104 3.66 -9.23 2.03
N GLN A 105 3.09 -10.36 2.47
CA GLN A 105 2.14 -10.35 3.57
C GLN A 105 2.81 -9.90 4.88
N THR A 106 4.03 -10.35 5.18
CA THR A 106 4.80 -9.89 6.35
C THR A 106 5.12 -8.40 6.26
N ASP A 107 5.55 -7.91 5.10
CA ASP A 107 5.86 -6.49 4.87
C ASP A 107 4.62 -5.61 5.07
N ARG A 108 3.47 -6.02 4.51
CA ARG A 108 2.21 -5.31 4.70
C ARG A 108 1.80 -5.28 6.17
N VAL A 109 1.96 -6.38 6.90
CA VAL A 109 1.65 -6.44 8.33
C VAL A 109 2.59 -5.54 9.13
N ALA A 110 3.90 -5.62 8.90
CA ALA A 110 4.90 -4.78 9.59
C ALA A 110 4.64 -3.28 9.36
N ARG A 111 4.22 -2.89 8.15
CA ARG A 111 3.84 -1.50 7.87
C ARG A 111 2.60 -1.08 8.67
N LEU A 112 1.56 -1.93 8.72
CA LEU A 112 0.34 -1.65 9.49
C LEU A 112 0.63 -1.60 11.00
N GLU A 113 1.50 -2.46 11.50
CA GLU A 113 1.95 -2.44 12.91
C GLU A 113 2.70 -1.15 13.22
N SER A 114 3.63 -0.73 12.36
CA SER A 114 4.35 0.54 12.51
C SER A 114 3.41 1.76 12.49
N GLU A 115 2.42 1.78 11.59
CA GLU A 115 1.41 2.84 11.52
C GLU A 115 0.54 2.87 12.79
N ALA A 116 0.13 1.71 13.30
CA ALA A 116 -0.63 1.60 14.55
C ALA A 116 0.16 2.06 15.78
N GLU A 117 1.46 1.74 15.85
CA GLU A 117 2.36 2.22 16.90
C GLU A 117 2.55 3.74 16.84
N LEU A 118 2.71 4.30 15.64
CA LEU A 118 2.79 5.75 15.43
C LEU A 118 1.50 6.44 15.87
N GLN A 119 0.33 5.91 15.48
CA GLN A 119 -0.97 6.45 15.89
C GLN A 119 -1.13 6.41 17.42
N THR A 120 -0.75 5.30 18.05
CA THR A 120 -0.80 5.15 19.51
C THR A 120 0.09 6.19 20.20
N THR A 121 1.27 6.47 19.65
CA THR A 121 2.19 7.49 20.18
C THR A 121 1.60 8.89 20.03
N CYS A 122 1.05 9.21 18.86
CA CYS A 122 0.35 10.47 18.62
C CYS A 122 -0.81 10.69 19.60
N MET A 123 -1.65 9.68 19.83
CA MET A 123 -2.74 9.78 20.80
C MET A 123 -2.23 9.99 22.23
N LYS A 124 -1.14 9.32 22.63
CA LYS A 124 -0.52 9.53 23.94
C LYS A 124 0.02 10.95 24.11
N GLU A 125 0.69 11.48 23.09
CA GLU A 125 1.18 12.85 23.11
C GLU A 125 0.02 13.85 23.19
N PHE A 126 -1.06 13.63 22.43
CA PHE A 126 -2.26 14.46 22.51
C PHE A 126 -2.88 14.46 23.91
N ILE A 127 -3.06 13.28 24.52
CA ILE A 127 -3.58 13.15 25.88
C ILE A 127 -2.67 13.91 26.85
N LYS A 128 -1.35 13.72 26.75
CA LYS A 128 -0.39 14.43 27.58
C LYS A 128 -0.51 15.95 27.42
N THR A 129 -0.59 16.46 26.20
CA THR A 129 -0.76 17.91 25.97
C THR A 129 -2.07 18.43 26.53
N ASN A 130 -3.14 17.62 26.50
CA ASN A 130 -4.41 17.99 27.09
C ASN A 130 -4.32 18.03 28.62
N GLU A 131 -3.68 17.04 29.24
CA GLU A 131 -3.39 17.03 30.69
C GLU A 131 -2.54 18.25 31.10
N ASP A 132 -1.51 18.60 30.31
CA ASP A 132 -0.68 19.77 30.54
C ASP A 132 -1.51 21.08 30.48
N ILE A 133 -2.45 21.19 29.53
CA ILE A 133 -3.37 22.34 29.40
C ILE A 133 -4.36 22.40 30.59
N GLU A 134 -4.92 21.26 30.98
CA GLU A 134 -5.80 21.17 32.15
C GLU A 134 -5.07 21.61 33.42
N GLY A 135 -3.79 21.27 33.57
CA GLY A 135 -2.95 21.74 34.67
C GLY A 135 -2.75 23.26 34.68
N VAL A 136 -2.48 23.87 33.52
CA VAL A 136 -2.38 25.35 33.39
C VAL A 136 -3.72 26.02 33.72
N LEU A 137 -4.82 25.40 33.31
CA LEU A 137 -6.16 25.91 33.60
C LEU A 137 -6.45 25.88 35.12
N GLU A 138 -6.07 24.80 35.80
CA GLU A 138 -6.18 24.68 37.26
C GLU A 138 -5.35 25.74 37.98
N GLU A 139 -4.09 25.96 37.56
CA GLU A 139 -3.23 27.02 38.10
C GLU A 139 -3.87 28.40 37.96
N ALA A 140 -4.41 28.71 36.77
CA ALA A 140 -5.10 29.96 36.52
C ALA A 140 -6.37 30.13 37.38
N TYR A 141 -7.10 29.05 37.67
CA TYR A 141 -8.23 29.10 38.60
C TYR A 141 -7.77 29.41 40.03
N THR A 142 -6.71 28.78 40.52
CA THR A 142 -6.16 29.09 41.85
C THR A 142 -5.68 30.54 41.97
N ASP A 143 -5.03 31.07 40.94
CA ASP A 143 -4.61 32.48 40.91
C ASP A 143 -5.81 33.43 40.93
N LEU A 144 -6.86 33.11 40.16
CA LEU A 144 -8.09 33.89 40.15
C LEU A 144 -8.79 33.89 41.52
N GLU A 145 -8.85 32.74 42.21
CA GLU A 145 -9.36 32.65 43.58
C GLU A 145 -8.54 33.50 44.58
N GLY A 146 -7.21 33.50 44.43
CA GLY A 146 -6.31 34.33 45.21
C GLY A 146 -6.54 35.83 45.00
N LEU A 147 -6.70 36.25 43.74
CA LEU A 147 -7.05 37.63 43.39
C LEU A 147 -8.44 38.02 43.88
N GLN A 148 -9.43 37.13 43.76
CA GLN A 148 -10.78 37.35 44.29
C GLN A 148 -10.78 37.52 45.81
N SER A 149 -10.00 36.72 46.52
CA SER A 149 -9.82 36.85 47.98
C SER A 149 -9.18 38.19 48.36
N SER A 150 -8.17 38.60 47.61
CA SER A 150 -7.49 39.89 47.81
C SER A 150 -8.42 41.08 47.55
N LEU A 151 -9.23 41.00 46.48
CA LEU A 151 -10.25 42.00 46.15
C LEU A 151 -11.29 42.13 47.26
N LEU A 152 -11.75 41.01 47.83
CA LEU A 152 -12.73 41.03 48.92
C LEU A 152 -12.17 41.72 50.17
N ILE A 153 -10.91 41.47 50.51
CA ILE A 153 -10.24 42.12 51.64
C ILE A 153 -10.14 43.63 51.41
N LEU A 154 -9.72 44.04 50.21
CA LEU A 154 -9.65 45.46 49.85
C LEU A 154 -11.01 46.14 49.95
N GLN A 155 -12.07 45.50 49.44
CA GLN A 155 -13.43 46.02 49.54
C GLN A 155 -13.89 46.13 51.00
N GLN A 156 -13.57 45.14 51.85
CA GLN A 156 -13.85 45.21 53.28
C GLN A 156 -13.11 46.37 53.95
N GLN A 157 -11.84 46.60 53.62
CA GLN A 157 -11.06 47.72 54.15
C GLN A 157 -11.63 49.08 53.74
N ILE A 158 -12.08 49.22 52.49
CA ILE A 158 -12.76 50.42 52.01
C ILE A 158 -14.04 50.66 52.81
N ASN A 159 -14.93 49.65 52.90
CA ASN A 159 -16.18 49.76 53.65
C ASN A 159 -15.96 50.10 55.14
N GLN A 160 -14.94 49.51 55.78
CA GLN A 160 -14.57 49.81 57.16
C GLN A 160 -14.09 51.27 57.30
N THR A 161 -13.28 51.74 56.35
CA THR A 161 -12.78 53.12 56.36
C THR A 161 -13.91 54.12 56.13
N GLU A 162 -14.81 53.85 55.18
CA GLU A 162 -16.01 54.66 54.93
C GLU A 162 -16.89 54.75 56.18
N SER A 163 -17.14 53.63 56.87
CA SER A 163 -17.88 53.61 58.13
C SER A 163 -17.20 54.43 59.23
N VAL A 164 -15.89 54.31 59.41
CA VAL A 164 -15.13 55.13 60.37
C VAL A 164 -15.23 56.61 60.01
N VAL A 165 -15.07 56.96 58.74
CA VAL A 165 -15.22 58.34 58.26
C VAL A 165 -16.61 58.88 58.55
N GLU A 166 -17.67 58.11 58.28
CA GLU A 166 -19.06 58.49 58.57
C GLU A 166 -19.27 58.74 60.07
N THR A 167 -18.76 57.86 60.95
CA THR A 167 -18.86 58.06 62.40
C THR A 167 -18.16 59.34 62.87
N LEU A 168 -16.95 59.60 62.37
CA LEU A 168 -16.20 60.82 62.70
C LEU A 168 -16.88 62.09 62.17
N GLN A 169 -17.47 62.03 60.96
CA GLN A 169 -18.26 63.12 60.40
C GLN A 169 -19.47 63.43 61.29
N ASN A 170 -20.21 62.41 61.72
CA ASN A 170 -21.36 62.58 62.61
C ASN A 170 -20.96 63.17 63.97
N GLU A 171 -19.85 62.73 64.56
CA GLU A 171 -19.32 63.33 65.80
C GLU A 171 -18.90 64.80 65.60
N LEU A 172 -18.22 65.13 64.49
CA LEU A 172 -17.85 66.50 64.16
C LEU A 172 -19.06 67.41 63.99
N GLU A 173 -20.08 66.97 63.25
CA GLU A 173 -21.32 67.70 63.04
C GLU A 173 -22.04 67.99 64.36
N SER A 174 -22.02 67.03 65.31
CA SER A 174 -22.61 67.20 66.64
C SER A 174 -21.88 68.24 67.50
N ARG A 175 -20.57 68.41 67.29
CA ARG A 175 -19.70 69.30 68.08
C ARG A 175 -19.58 70.70 67.48
N GLN A 176 -19.65 70.80 66.15
CA GLN A 176 -19.55 72.04 65.38
C GLN A 176 -20.34 71.89 64.06
N PRO A 177 -21.60 72.36 64.00
CA PRO A 177 -22.42 72.22 62.80
C PRO A 177 -21.86 73.07 61.64
N GLY A 178 -21.76 72.48 60.44
CA GLY A 178 -21.37 73.17 59.20
C GLY A 178 -19.89 73.12 58.79
N ILE A 179 -18.98 72.68 59.67
CA ILE A 179 -17.53 72.57 59.34
C ILE A 179 -17.21 71.34 58.47
N VAL A 180 -18.01 70.27 58.60
CA VAL A 180 -17.85 69.03 57.81
C VAL A 180 -18.05 69.29 56.32
N ALA A 181 -19.05 70.10 55.96
CA ALA A 181 -19.34 70.46 54.56
C ALA A 181 -18.19 71.26 53.91
N GLU A 182 -17.58 72.18 54.64
CA GLU A 182 -16.44 72.98 54.17
C GLU A 182 -15.19 72.09 53.96
N LEU A 183 -14.92 71.17 54.90
CA LEU A 183 -13.80 70.23 54.81
C LEU A 183 -13.95 69.24 53.64
N MET A 184 -15.15 68.68 53.44
CA MET A 184 -15.43 67.72 52.37
C MET A 184 -15.28 68.39 50.98
N THR A 185 -15.73 69.64 50.86
CA THR A 185 -15.54 70.46 49.65
C THR A 185 -14.06 70.74 49.37
N ALA A 186 -13.28 71.07 50.40
CA ALA A 186 -11.84 71.28 50.28
C ALA A 186 -11.09 70.00 49.90
N MET A 187 -11.51 68.84 50.42
CA MET A 187 -10.90 67.54 50.10
C MET A 187 -11.18 67.12 48.64
N LEU A 188 -12.43 67.24 48.17
CA LEU A 188 -12.81 67.00 46.77
C LEU A 188 -12.04 67.89 45.79
N SER A 189 -11.86 69.17 46.14
CA SER A 189 -11.06 70.10 45.34
C SER A 189 -9.56 69.74 45.30
N LYS A 190 -9.06 69.01 46.31
CA LYS A 190 -7.65 68.60 46.38
C LYS A 190 -7.38 67.31 45.61
N LEU A 191 -8.25 66.30 45.73
CA LEU A 191 -8.15 65.08 44.91
C LEU A 191 -8.35 65.35 43.41
N GLY A 192 -9.19 66.31 43.04
CA GLY A 192 -9.37 66.71 41.64
C GLY A 192 -8.14 67.39 41.00
N SER A 193 -7.09 67.69 41.77
CA SER A 193 -5.87 68.36 41.26
C SER A 193 -4.65 67.45 41.10
N GLU A 194 -4.73 66.18 41.51
CA GLU A 194 -3.59 65.25 41.51
C GLU A 194 -3.59 64.26 40.32
N THR A 195 -4.50 64.40 39.34
CA THR A 195 -4.62 63.49 38.17
C THR A 195 -3.98 63.99 36.86
N GLU A 196 -3.13 65.02 36.87
CA GLU A 196 -2.44 65.48 35.65
C GLU A 196 -0.93 65.68 35.86
N THR A 197 -0.17 64.58 35.82
CA THR A 197 1.25 64.41 35.39
C THR A 197 1.69 63.02 35.92
N GLU A 198 2.01 62.01 35.13
CA GLU A 198 2.94 61.96 34.01
C GLU A 198 2.49 60.97 32.92
N VAL A 199 2.69 61.39 31.67
CA VAL A 199 2.68 60.55 30.47
C VAL A 199 4.06 59.91 30.33
N GLY A 200 4.13 58.58 30.48
CA GLY A 200 5.20 57.76 29.91
C GLY A 200 4.68 57.15 28.61
N ASN A 201 5.23 57.61 27.48
CA ASN A 201 4.97 57.06 26.16
C ASN A 201 5.39 55.58 26.12
N ASP A 202 4.55 54.72 25.53
CA ASP A 202 5.02 53.66 24.66
C ASP A 202 3.92 53.34 23.64
N ASP A 203 4.35 53.36 22.38
CA ASP A 203 3.60 52.98 21.19
C ASP A 203 3.05 51.54 21.31
N VAL A 204 1.93 51.26 20.62
CA VAL A 204 1.74 50.11 19.70
C VAL A 204 0.25 49.96 19.35
N ASP A 205 -0.02 50.26 18.08
CA ASP A 205 -0.97 49.66 17.13
C ASP A 205 -2.43 49.42 17.54
N ASN A 206 -3.25 50.33 17.02
CA ASN A 206 -4.68 50.21 16.82
C ASN A 206 -4.99 49.28 15.63
N ASP A 207 -5.25 48.00 15.91
CA ASP A 207 -5.88 47.07 14.96
C ASP A 207 -7.32 46.73 15.40
N ASN A 208 -8.24 47.51 14.84
CA ASN A 208 -9.49 47.07 14.21
C ASN A 208 -9.90 45.59 14.44
N CYS A 209 -10.58 45.30 15.55
CA CYS A 209 -11.41 44.11 15.67
C CYS A 209 -12.87 44.44 15.34
N LYS A 210 -13.20 44.15 14.08
CA LYS A 210 -14.54 44.03 13.51
C LYS A 210 -15.53 43.42 14.51
N SER A 211 -16.67 44.10 14.66
CA SER A 211 -17.91 43.46 15.09
C SER A 211 -18.19 42.24 14.21
N THR A 212 -18.41 41.09 14.83
CA THR A 212 -19.03 39.93 14.19
C THR A 212 -20.31 39.54 14.91
N PRO A 213 -21.26 38.92 14.19
CA PRO A 213 -22.68 39.26 14.27
C PRO A 213 -23.52 38.24 15.05
N ASP A 214 -24.79 38.61 15.21
CA ASP A 214 -25.94 37.84 15.69
C ASP A 214 -25.90 36.34 15.35
N ILE A 215 -26.03 35.52 16.39
CA ILE A 215 -26.35 34.09 16.26
C ILE A 215 -27.85 33.96 16.06
N HIS A 216 -28.26 33.78 14.80
CA HIS A 216 -29.60 33.33 14.45
C HIS A 216 -29.70 31.81 14.62
N ASN A 217 -30.57 31.42 15.55
CA ASN A 217 -31.29 30.15 15.64
C ASN A 217 -31.83 29.70 14.26
N ASN A 218 -31.60 28.43 13.87
CA ASN A 218 -32.62 27.55 13.29
C ASN A 218 -32.16 26.10 13.12
N GLN A 219 -33.13 25.21 13.27
CA GLN A 219 -33.06 23.75 13.16
C GLN A 219 -33.02 23.27 11.69
N SER A 220 -32.50 22.05 11.57
CA SER A 220 -32.98 20.95 10.70
C SER A 220 -32.43 20.78 9.28
N GLU A 221 -32.27 19.49 8.98
CA GLU A 221 -32.30 18.77 7.70
C GLU A 221 -30.98 18.29 7.06
N GLN A 222 -31.08 17.01 6.68
CA GLN A 222 -30.13 16.11 6.05
C GLN A 222 -29.73 16.62 4.66
N ASP A 223 -28.55 16.22 4.17
CA ASP A 223 -28.42 15.71 2.80
C ASP A 223 -27.08 15.01 2.56
N ASP A 224 -27.13 14.15 1.56
CA ASP A 224 -26.24 13.07 1.19
C ASP A 224 -24.79 13.46 0.86
N MET A 225 -23.84 12.60 1.24
CA MET A 225 -22.48 12.60 0.67
C MET A 225 -22.27 11.32 -0.13
N GLN A 226 -22.46 11.46 -1.44
CA GLN A 226 -22.03 10.51 -2.45
C GLN A 226 -21.15 11.25 -3.45
N SER A 227 -20.15 10.53 -4.01
CA SER A 227 -19.19 10.96 -5.04
C SER A 227 -17.96 11.69 -4.47
N ASN A 228 -16.70 11.32 -4.73
CA ASN A 228 -16.13 10.72 -5.93
C ASN A 228 -14.84 9.94 -5.61
N THR A 229 -14.73 8.76 -6.20
CA THR A 229 -13.47 8.04 -6.40
C THR A 229 -12.95 8.43 -7.77
N ASP A 230 -11.91 9.27 -7.84
CA ASP A 230 -11.23 9.59 -9.10
C ASP A 230 -9.74 9.22 -9.04
N ASN A 231 -9.43 8.12 -9.73
CA ASN A 231 -8.42 8.03 -10.77
C ASN A 231 -7.05 8.72 -10.54
N VAL A 232 -6.07 7.97 -10.02
CA VAL A 232 -4.65 8.25 -10.29
C VAL A 232 -4.20 7.43 -11.50
N LYS A 233 -4.07 8.13 -12.62
CA LYS A 233 -3.35 7.68 -13.83
C LYS A 233 -1.92 7.30 -13.46
N LEU A 234 -1.54 6.08 -13.82
CA LEU A 234 -0.14 5.67 -13.99
C LEU A 234 0.40 6.33 -15.26
N ASN A 235 1.29 7.30 -15.10
CA ASN A 235 2.20 7.73 -16.15
C ASN A 235 3.51 8.18 -15.52
N GLU A 236 4.45 7.25 -15.35
CA GLU A 236 5.85 7.65 -15.34
C GLU A 236 6.70 6.62 -16.07
N THR A 237 7.35 7.14 -17.10
CA THR A 237 8.24 6.47 -18.03
C THR A 237 9.63 6.77 -17.51
N CYS A 238 10.43 5.76 -17.15
CA CYS A 238 11.86 5.95 -16.94
C CYS A 238 12.62 5.09 -17.96
N LYS A 239 13.15 5.78 -18.96
CA LYS A 239 14.33 5.36 -19.72
C LYS A 239 15.52 6.08 -19.10
N GLU A 240 16.55 5.35 -18.70
CA GLU A 240 17.99 5.70 -18.81
C GLU A 240 18.80 4.50 -18.27
N GLU A 241 19.49 3.80 -19.18
CA GLU A 241 20.96 3.78 -19.31
C GLU A 241 21.67 2.73 -18.44
N LYS A 242 21.93 1.56 -19.05
CA LYS A 242 23.27 0.94 -19.15
C LYS A 242 23.28 -0.21 -20.14
#